data_AF-A0AAD8EYU7-F1
#
_entry.id   AF-A0AAD8EYU7-F1
#
_cell.length_a   1.000
_cell.length_b   1.000
_cell.length_c   1.000
_cell.angle_alpha   90.00
_cell.angle_beta   90.00
_cell.angle_gamma   90.00
#
_symmetry.space_group_name_H-M   'P 1'
#
loop_
_entity.id
_entity.type
_entity.pdbx_description
1 polymer ?
#
loop_
_entity_poly.entity_id
_entity_poly.type
_entity_poly.pdbx_seq_one_letter_code
_entity_poly.pdbx_strand_id
1 'polypeptide(L)'
;MERGEGWNPDSHDVVDSTHFTAEDFDESRKLKPMAVPTIFDMHENVKPQTCNNNGESYTATCSDHDVVALIEHHNYSNTSPRNFKHKLNCAEDNVLTLSKKLKRSKRLNTYYKAKVKTLEKNRKKKMYYQRNLKKELKYIKNFHCTCYPNQKEAYSTVMNKFPLLNAALLWS
;
A
#
# COMPACT_ATOMS: atom_id res chain seq x y z
N MET A 1 0.22 -5.32 -13.20
CA MET A 1 -0.26 -5.88 -11.92
C MET A 1 0.28 -7.30 -11.85
N GLU A 2 1.01 -7.62 -10.79
CA GLU A 2 1.63 -8.94 -10.65
C GLU A 2 0.55 -9.99 -10.33
N ARG A 3 0.53 -11.08 -11.10
CA ARG A 3 -0.34 -12.23 -10.89
C ARG A 3 0.19 -12.99 -9.68
N GLY A 4 -0.45 -12.80 -8.52
CA GLY A 4 -0.14 -13.55 -7.30
C GLY A 4 -1.15 -14.67 -7.08
N GLU A 5 -0.65 -15.88 -6.81
CA GLU A 5 -1.45 -16.99 -6.29
C GLU A 5 -2.19 -16.56 -5.01
N GLY A 6 -3.47 -16.92 -4.91
CA GLY A 6 -4.27 -16.71 -3.69
C GLY A 6 -5.06 -15.39 -3.62
N TRP A 7 -5.24 -14.67 -4.72
CA TRP A 7 -6.15 -13.52 -4.75
C TRP A 7 -7.60 -13.97 -4.92
N ASN A 8 -8.42 -13.75 -3.88
CA ASN A 8 -9.86 -14.03 -3.89
C ASN A 8 -10.63 -12.71 -3.63
N PRO A 9 -11.16 -12.02 -4.65
CA PRO A 9 -11.89 -10.78 -4.46
C PRO A 9 -13.26 -11.04 -3.83
N ASP A 10 -13.65 -10.19 -2.87
CA ASP A 10 -14.96 -10.27 -2.19
C ASP A 10 -16.16 -9.96 -3.13
N SER A 11 -15.91 -9.51 -4.37
CA SER A 11 -16.94 -9.26 -5.39
C SER A 11 -16.40 -9.45 -6.81
N HIS A 12 -17.25 -9.96 -7.71
CA HIS A 12 -16.99 -10.04 -9.14
C HIS A 12 -16.83 -8.66 -9.81
N ASP A 13 -17.26 -7.57 -9.18
CA ASP A 13 -17.08 -6.19 -9.66
C ASP A 13 -15.62 -5.72 -9.69
N VAL A 14 -14.73 -6.46 -9.01
CA VAL A 14 -13.29 -6.18 -8.95
C VAL A 14 -12.55 -6.87 -10.11
N VAL A 15 -13.24 -7.68 -10.91
CA VAL A 15 -12.66 -8.42 -12.03
C VAL A 15 -12.83 -7.60 -13.32
N ASP A 16 -11.73 -7.05 -13.85
CA ASP A 16 -11.70 -6.43 -15.18
C ASP A 16 -11.30 -7.40 -16.30
N SER A 17 -11.32 -6.92 -17.55
CA SER A 17 -11.00 -7.73 -18.74
C SER A 17 -9.58 -8.30 -18.75
N THR A 18 -8.66 -7.82 -17.91
CA THR A 18 -7.27 -8.30 -17.86
C THR A 18 -7.13 -9.64 -17.15
N HIS A 19 -8.21 -10.14 -16.55
CA HIS A 19 -8.25 -11.41 -15.82
C HIS A 19 -8.85 -12.58 -16.64
N PHE A 20 -9.17 -12.35 -17.92
CA PHE A 20 -9.68 -13.34 -18.85
C PHE A 20 -8.70 -13.56 -20.00
N THR A 21 -8.69 -14.76 -20.57
CA THR A 21 -7.91 -15.06 -21.77
C THR A 21 -8.66 -14.62 -23.02
N ALA A 22 -7.97 -14.53 -24.17
CA ALA A 22 -8.61 -14.18 -25.43
C ALA A 22 -9.68 -15.22 -25.86
N GLU A 23 -9.57 -16.46 -25.40
CA GLU A 23 -10.49 -17.56 -25.72
C GLU A 23 -11.84 -17.44 -24.99
N ASP A 24 -11.88 -16.65 -23.91
CA ASP A 24 -13.08 -16.37 -23.13
C ASP A 24 -14.01 -15.34 -23.79
N PHE A 25 -13.54 -14.69 -24.87
CA PHE A 25 -14.31 -13.72 -25.64
C PHE A 25 -14.92 -14.35 -26.89
N ASP A 26 -16.11 -13.91 -27.26
CA ASP A 26 -16.73 -14.24 -28.53
C ASP A 26 -16.17 -13.39 -29.69
N GLU A 27 -16.63 -13.68 -30.91
CA GLU A 27 -16.19 -12.96 -32.12
C GLU A 27 -16.51 -11.45 -32.08
N SER A 28 -17.47 -11.04 -31.23
CA SER A 28 -17.85 -9.64 -30.99
C SER A 28 -17.06 -8.98 -29.84
N ARG A 29 -16.05 -9.67 -29.30
CA ARG A 29 -15.26 -9.26 -28.12
C ARG A 29 -16.09 -9.11 -26.84
N LYS A 30 -17.22 -9.79 -26.73
CA LYS A 30 -17.99 -9.89 -25.49
C LYS A 30 -17.57 -11.15 -24.75
N LEU A 31 -17.62 -11.08 -23.42
CA LEU A 31 -17.28 -12.21 -22.57
C LEU A 31 -18.34 -13.31 -22.68
N LYS A 32 -17.90 -14.57 -22.86
CA LYS A 32 -18.81 -15.72 -22.93
C LYS A 32 -19.55 -15.91 -21.59
N PRO A 33 -20.80 -16.40 -21.60
CA PRO A 33 -21.61 -16.56 -20.38
C PRO A 33 -21.00 -17.50 -19.32
N MET A 34 -20.10 -18.40 -19.73
CA MET A 34 -19.42 -19.36 -18.85
C MET A 34 -17.93 -19.07 -18.67
N ALA A 35 -17.46 -17.90 -19.11
CA ALA A 35 -16.06 -17.54 -18.93
C ALA A 35 -15.74 -17.38 -17.45
N VAL A 36 -14.75 -18.13 -16.98
CA VAL A 36 -14.22 -18.02 -15.62
C VAL A 36 -12.92 -17.23 -15.74
N PRO A 37 -12.70 -16.20 -14.90
CA PRO A 37 -11.44 -15.47 -14.94
C PRO A 37 -10.30 -16.45 -14.64
N THR A 38 -9.22 -16.41 -15.42
CA THR A 38 -8.11 -17.36 -15.39
C THR A 38 -7.42 -17.46 -14.02
N ILE A 39 -7.63 -16.45 -13.17
CA ILE A 39 -7.12 -16.39 -11.80
C ILE A 39 -7.84 -17.41 -10.88
N PHE A 40 -9.04 -17.86 -11.24
CA PHE A 40 -9.83 -18.82 -10.48
C PHE A 40 -9.63 -20.28 -10.92
N ASP A 41 -8.83 -20.54 -11.97
CA ASP A 41 -8.65 -21.89 -12.55
C ASP A 41 -7.64 -22.78 -11.81
N MET A 42 -7.07 -22.33 -10.70
CA MET A 42 -6.27 -23.21 -9.84
C MET A 42 -7.08 -23.71 -8.65
N HIS A 43 -7.74 -24.84 -8.90
CA HIS A 43 -8.23 -25.83 -7.93
C HIS A 43 -9.44 -25.46 -7.02
N GLU A 44 -10.53 -26.20 -7.28
CA GLU A 44 -11.47 -26.80 -6.31
C GLU A 44 -12.61 -25.99 -5.64
N ASN A 45 -12.80 -24.68 -5.81
CA ASN A 45 -13.81 -23.97 -4.99
C ASN A 45 -14.84 -23.10 -5.71
N VAL A 46 -15.44 -23.60 -6.80
CA VAL A 46 -16.76 -23.08 -7.21
C VAL A 46 -17.70 -24.26 -7.45
N LYS A 47 -18.53 -24.58 -6.45
CA LYS A 47 -19.72 -25.39 -6.70
C LYS A 47 -20.54 -24.62 -7.75
N PRO A 48 -20.81 -25.17 -8.94
CA PRO A 48 -21.72 -24.53 -9.86
C PRO A 48 -23.06 -24.41 -9.15
N GLN A 49 -23.51 -23.17 -8.93
CA GLN A 49 -24.87 -22.93 -8.48
C GLN A 49 -25.75 -23.34 -9.65
N THR A 50 -26.28 -24.57 -9.58
CA THR A 50 -27.30 -25.05 -10.49
C THR A 50 -28.52 -24.15 -10.32
N CYS A 51 -28.66 -23.17 -11.20
CA CYS A 51 -29.97 -22.64 -11.50
C CYS A 51 -30.75 -23.78 -12.17
N ASN A 52 -31.70 -24.34 -11.43
CA ASN A 52 -32.71 -25.25 -11.96
C ASN A 52 -33.52 -24.54 -13.03
N ASN A 53 -33.06 -24.60 -14.28
CA ASN A 53 -33.85 -24.29 -15.44
C ASN A 53 -34.49 -25.59 -15.91
N ASN A 54 -35.68 -25.88 -15.38
CA ASN A 54 -36.63 -26.68 -16.14
C ASN A 54 -36.99 -25.86 -17.39
N GLY A 55 -36.85 -26.51 -18.54
CA GLY A 55 -36.82 -25.87 -19.83
C GLY A 55 -38.12 -25.18 -20.23
N GLU A 56 -37.97 -24.24 -21.15
CA GLU A 56 -38.57 -24.33 -22.48
C GLU A 56 -37.88 -23.30 -23.38
N SER A 57 -37.32 -23.80 -24.49
CA SER A 57 -36.63 -22.99 -25.49
C SER A 57 -37.68 -22.38 -26.40
N TYR A 58 -37.99 -21.10 -26.19
CA TYR A 58 -38.85 -20.33 -27.09
C TYR A 58 -37.97 -19.37 -27.89
N THR A 59 -37.70 -19.71 -29.15
CA THR A 59 -37.18 -18.74 -30.12
C THR A 59 -38.32 -17.82 -30.56
N ALA A 60 -38.66 -16.86 -29.69
CA ALA A 60 -39.59 -15.80 -30.04
C ALA A 60 -38.85 -14.76 -30.89
N THR A 61 -39.11 -14.76 -32.19
CA THR A 61 -38.81 -13.62 -33.07
C THR A 61 -39.63 -12.43 -32.60
N CYS A 62 -38.98 -11.52 -31.86
CA CYS A 62 -39.59 -10.32 -31.32
C CYS A 62 -39.71 -9.27 -32.44
N SER A 63 -40.91 -8.72 -32.63
CA SER A 63 -41.13 -7.68 -33.63
C SER A 63 -40.43 -6.39 -33.21
N ASP A 64 -39.96 -5.58 -34.17
CA ASP A 64 -39.23 -4.32 -33.91
C ASP A 64 -40.01 -3.33 -33.01
N HIS A 65 -41.33 -3.47 -32.88
CA HIS A 65 -42.14 -2.65 -31.97
C HIS A 65 -42.05 -3.07 -30.49
N ASP A 66 -41.78 -4.34 -30.18
CA ASP A 66 -41.68 -4.83 -28.81
C ASP A 66 -40.31 -4.49 -28.18
N VAL A 67 -39.28 -4.34 -29.00
CA VAL A 67 -37.94 -3.92 -28.57
C VAL A 67 -37.95 -2.49 -28.01
N VAL A 68 -38.73 -1.59 -28.62
CA VAL A 68 -38.86 -0.20 -28.16
C VAL A 68 -39.56 -0.12 -26.79
N ALA A 69 -40.62 -0.90 -26.58
CA ALA A 69 -41.31 -0.97 -25.29
C ALA A 69 -40.44 -1.59 -24.19
N LEU A 70 -39.64 -2.62 -24.50
CA LEU A 70 -38.68 -3.19 -23.54
C LEU A 70 -37.59 -2.19 -23.14
N ILE A 71 -37.06 -1.40 -24.10
CA ILE A 71 -36.06 -0.37 -23.86
C ILE A 71 -36.62 0.74 -22.94
N GLU A 72 -37.88 1.14 -23.13
CA GLU A 72 -38.53 2.13 -22.24
C GLU A 72 -38.72 1.60 -20.81
N HIS A 73 -39.06 0.32 -20.63
CA HIS A 73 -39.21 -0.28 -19.30
C HIS A 73 -37.88 -0.48 -18.55
N HIS A 74 -36.76 -0.69 -19.26
CA HIS A 74 -35.43 -0.76 -18.65
C HIS A 74 -34.94 0.59 -18.10
N ASN A 75 -35.44 1.72 -18.62
CA ASN A 75 -35.11 3.05 -18.10
C ASN A 75 -35.81 3.38 -16.77
N TYR A 76 -36.95 2.76 -16.47
CA TYR A 76 -37.65 2.89 -15.19
C TYR A 76 -36.91 2.22 -14.03
N SER A 77 -36.20 1.12 -14.30
CA SER A 77 -35.36 0.43 -13.32
C SER A 77 -34.22 1.35 -12.84
N ASN A 78 -33.52 2.01 -13.76
CA ASN A 78 -32.41 2.91 -13.41
C ASN A 78 -32.84 4.22 -12.71
N THR A 79 -34.11 4.61 -12.85
CA THR A 79 -34.69 5.82 -12.25
C THR A 79 -35.61 5.55 -11.06
N SER A 80 -35.68 4.29 -10.60
CA SER A 80 -36.46 3.95 -9.40
C SER A 80 -35.93 4.73 -8.17
N PRO A 81 -36.80 5.36 -7.36
CA PRO A 81 -36.41 6.06 -6.14
C PRO A 81 -35.58 5.19 -5.18
N ARG A 82 -35.79 3.87 -5.18
CA ARG A 82 -35.01 2.91 -4.40
C ARG A 82 -33.56 2.80 -4.86
N ASN A 83 -33.33 2.78 -6.17
CA ASN A 83 -31.98 2.72 -6.75
C ASN A 83 -31.22 4.03 -6.54
N PHE A 84 -31.89 5.18 -6.64
CA PHE A 84 -31.29 6.45 -6.26
C PHE A 84 -30.93 6.52 -4.78
N LYS A 85 -31.81 6.06 -3.88
CA LYS A 85 -31.53 5.99 -2.44
C LYS A 85 -30.33 5.10 -2.14
N HIS A 86 -30.23 3.94 -2.77
CA HIS A 86 -29.08 3.06 -2.58
C HIS A 86 -27.78 3.70 -3.07
N LYS A 87 -27.76 4.26 -4.29
CA LYS A 87 -26.60 4.99 -4.83
C LYS A 87 -26.19 6.16 -3.94
N LEU A 88 -27.15 6.90 -3.40
CA LEU A 88 -26.90 8.00 -2.46
C LEU A 88 -26.22 7.49 -1.19
N ASN A 89 -26.77 6.45 -0.56
CA ASN A 89 -26.17 5.85 0.63
C ASN A 89 -24.75 5.35 0.37
N CYS A 90 -24.51 4.67 -0.77
CA CYS A 90 -23.17 4.23 -1.16
C CYS A 90 -22.21 5.41 -1.35
N ALA A 91 -22.69 6.51 -1.95
CA ALA A 91 -21.89 7.73 -2.08
C ALA A 91 -21.57 8.36 -0.72
N GLU A 92 -22.54 8.40 0.20
CA GLU A 92 -22.33 8.89 1.57
C GLU A 92 -21.30 8.06 2.34
N ASP A 93 -21.39 6.73 2.27
CA ASP A 93 -20.42 5.81 2.88
C ASP A 93 -19.01 5.97 2.30
N ASN A 94 -18.91 6.18 0.98
CA ASN A 94 -17.65 6.45 0.31
C ASN A 94 -17.04 7.77 0.78
N VAL A 95 -17.83 8.84 0.86
CA VAL A 95 -17.38 10.14 1.38
C VAL A 95 -16.91 10.02 2.82
N LEU A 96 -17.64 9.29 3.67
CA LEU A 96 -17.26 9.05 5.05
C LEU A 96 -15.93 8.28 5.15
N THR A 97 -15.77 7.26 4.33
CA THR A 97 -14.55 6.44 4.27
C THR A 97 -13.34 7.25 3.81
N LEU A 98 -13.49 8.06 2.76
CA LEU A 98 -12.45 8.97 2.27
C LEU A 98 -12.08 10.03 3.32
N SER A 99 -13.07 10.58 4.03
CA SER A 99 -12.84 11.52 5.14
C SER A 99 -12.01 10.89 6.26
N LYS A 100 -12.31 9.65 6.65
CA LYS A 100 -11.52 8.89 7.64
C LYS A 100 -10.09 8.66 7.15
N LYS A 101 -9.91 8.23 5.89
CA LYS A 101 -8.58 8.05 5.27
C LYS A 101 -7.78 9.36 5.24
N LEU A 102 -8.42 10.47 4.88
CA LEU A 102 -7.80 11.80 4.87
C LEU A 102 -7.34 12.23 6.27
N LYS A 103 -8.19 12.04 7.29
CA LYS A 103 -7.81 12.34 8.69
C LYS A 103 -6.61 11.51 9.15
N ARG A 104 -6.58 10.20 8.83
CA ARG A 104 -5.44 9.32 9.15
C ARG A 104 -4.16 9.77 8.44
N SER A 105 -4.25 10.11 7.15
CA SER A 105 -3.13 10.61 6.36
C SER A 105 -2.56 11.91 6.93
N LYS A 106 -3.41 12.87 7.32
CA LYS A 106 -2.98 14.12 7.99
C LYS A 106 -2.23 13.84 9.29
N ARG A 107 -2.72 12.93 10.14
CA ARG A 107 -2.04 12.54 11.39
C ARG A 107 -0.67 11.92 11.13
N LEU A 108 -0.58 11.01 10.17
CA LEU A 108 0.70 10.39 9.77
C LEU A 108 1.69 11.43 9.25
N ASN A 109 1.25 12.36 8.41
CA ASN A 109 2.10 13.43 7.90
C ASN A 109 2.68 14.29 9.05
N THR A 110 1.85 14.67 10.02
CA THR A 110 2.31 15.39 11.22
C THR A 110 3.34 14.59 12.01
N TYR A 111 3.09 13.29 12.22
CA TYR A 111 4.04 12.39 12.89
C TYR A 111 5.39 12.33 12.15
N TYR A 112 5.39 12.12 10.83
CA TYR A 112 6.63 12.03 10.05
C TYR A 112 7.37 13.37 10.02
N LYS A 113 6.68 14.51 9.94
CA LYS A 113 7.30 15.83 10.07
C LYS A 113 8.02 16.01 11.41
N ALA A 114 7.42 15.57 12.51
CA ALA A 114 8.06 15.62 13.82
C ALA A 114 9.28 14.67 13.88
N LYS A 115 9.14 13.44 13.34
CA LYS A 115 10.22 12.45 13.29
C LYS A 115 11.44 12.96 12.50
N VAL A 116 11.21 13.60 11.35
CA VAL A 116 12.29 14.21 10.55
C VAL A 116 13.05 15.27 11.36
N LYS A 117 12.35 16.19 12.04
CA LYS A 117 12.99 17.21 12.90
C LYS A 117 13.87 16.60 13.99
N THR A 118 13.40 15.52 14.62
CA THR A 118 14.18 14.80 15.64
C THR A 118 15.41 14.13 15.03
N LEU A 119 15.27 13.47 13.89
CA LEU A 119 16.39 12.84 13.18
C LEU A 119 17.43 13.87 12.73
N GLU A 120 17.03 15.04 12.28
CA GLU A 120 17.94 16.14 11.95
C GLU A 120 18.73 16.64 13.15
N LYS A 121 18.08 16.80 14.32
CA LYS A 121 18.76 17.14 15.58
C LYS A 121 19.79 16.06 15.94
N ASN A 122 19.42 14.79 15.86
CA ASN A 122 20.33 13.68 16.14
C ASN A 122 21.50 13.64 15.16
N ARG A 123 21.26 13.87 13.87
CA ARG A 123 22.31 13.98 12.85
C ARG A 123 23.31 15.09 13.18
N LYS A 124 22.81 16.28 13.55
CA LYS A 124 23.66 17.42 13.95
C LYS A 124 24.51 17.09 15.19
N LYS A 125 23.93 16.47 16.22
CA LYS A 125 24.67 16.01 17.41
C LYS A 125 25.76 15.00 17.04
N LYS A 126 25.45 14.00 16.21
CA LYS A 126 26.44 13.00 15.76
C LYS A 126 27.60 13.66 15.02
N MET A 127 27.31 14.61 14.12
CA MET A 127 28.34 15.38 13.41
C MET A 127 29.21 16.22 14.36
N TYR A 128 28.61 16.81 15.41
CA TYR A 128 29.35 17.54 16.45
C TYR A 128 30.35 16.63 17.17
N TYR A 129 29.90 15.49 17.70
CA TYR A 129 30.78 14.54 18.38
C TYR A 129 31.87 14.00 17.46
N GLN A 130 31.55 13.70 16.20
CA GLN A 130 32.52 13.22 15.23
C GLN A 130 33.62 14.26 14.95
N ARG A 131 33.27 15.55 14.85
CA ARG A 131 34.25 16.63 14.70
C ARG A 131 35.15 16.77 15.93
N ASN A 132 34.58 16.68 17.13
CA ASN A 132 35.36 16.78 18.37
C ASN A 132 36.31 15.60 18.54
N LEU A 133 35.84 14.36 18.35
CA LEU A 133 36.70 13.17 18.38
C LEU A 133 37.86 13.27 17.37
N LYS A 134 37.62 13.76 16.15
CA LYS A 134 38.70 14.00 15.17
C LYS A 134 39.73 15.02 15.67
N LYS A 135 39.30 16.08 16.36
CA LYS A 135 40.21 17.07 16.95
C LYS A 135 41.04 16.46 18.09
N GLU A 136 40.40 15.70 18.98
CA GLU A 136 41.07 15.01 20.09
C GLU A 136 42.09 13.99 19.59
N LEU A 137 41.72 13.16 18.61
CA LEU A 137 42.65 12.21 17.98
C LEU A 137 43.83 12.92 17.29
N LYS A 138 43.59 14.05 16.63
CA LYS A 138 44.67 14.86 16.04
C LYS A 138 45.61 15.40 17.12
N TYR A 139 45.05 15.87 18.24
CA TYR A 139 45.84 16.33 19.38
C TYR A 139 46.70 15.19 19.95
N ILE A 140 46.11 14.03 20.23
CA ILE A 140 46.83 12.86 20.79
C ILE A 140 47.94 12.40 19.82
N LYS A 141 47.64 12.34 18.52
CA LYS A 141 48.64 11.99 17.49
C LYS A 141 49.84 12.94 17.51
N ASN A 142 49.58 14.24 17.66
CA ASN A 142 50.64 15.24 17.76
C ASN A 142 51.38 15.15 19.10
N PHE A 143 50.67 14.85 20.20
CA PHE A 143 51.22 14.73 21.55
C PHE A 143 52.22 13.57 21.67
N HIS A 144 51.93 12.42 21.04
CA HIS A 144 52.87 11.29 20.98
C HIS A 144 54.15 11.56 20.17
N CYS A 145 54.18 12.62 19.36
CA CYS A 145 55.32 12.97 18.51
C CYS A 145 56.35 13.86 19.25
N THR A 146 55.98 14.47 20.38
CA THR A 146 56.78 15.53 21.02
C THR A 146 56.93 15.32 22.53
N CYS A 147 57.79 14.37 22.94
CA CYS A 147 58.29 14.20 24.31
C CYS A 147 57.42 13.28 25.23
N TYR A 148 58.03 12.21 25.76
CA TYR A 148 58.23 11.91 27.20
C TYR A 148 58.67 10.43 27.38
N PRO A 149 59.73 10.15 28.19
CA PRO A 149 60.22 8.80 28.44
C PRO A 149 59.38 7.97 29.43
N ASN A 150 58.39 8.56 30.12
CA ASN A 150 57.54 7.87 31.09
C ASN A 150 56.06 7.81 30.64
N GLN A 151 55.65 6.66 30.11
CA GLN A 151 54.34 6.47 29.46
C GLN A 151 53.13 6.48 30.43
N LYS A 152 53.31 6.14 31.72
CA LYS A 152 52.20 6.00 32.70
C LYS A 152 51.57 7.33 33.11
N GLU A 153 52.38 8.35 33.40
CA GLU A 153 51.87 9.67 33.83
C GLU A 153 51.22 10.45 32.67
N ALA A 154 51.76 10.28 31.47
CA ALA A 154 51.19 10.84 30.24
C ALA A 154 49.77 10.29 29.99
N TYR A 155 49.54 8.99 30.21
CA TYR A 155 48.24 8.36 30.00
C TYR A 155 47.15 8.87 30.94
N SER A 156 47.46 9.01 32.24
CA SER A 156 46.55 9.59 33.24
C SER A 156 46.14 11.02 32.89
N THR A 157 47.11 11.84 32.46
CA THR A 157 46.89 13.24 32.10
C THR A 157 46.04 13.39 30.83
N VAL A 158 46.26 12.51 29.85
CA VAL A 158 45.47 12.47 28.60
C VAL A 158 44.04 12.01 28.88
N MET A 159 43.82 10.97 29.67
CA MET A 159 42.47 10.47 29.97
C MET A 159 41.61 11.47 30.74
N ASN A 160 42.21 12.27 31.64
CA ASN A 160 41.50 13.33 32.35
C ASN A 160 41.18 14.55 31.46
N LYS A 161 41.95 14.78 30.38
CA LYS A 161 41.71 15.88 29.42
C LYS A 161 40.72 15.53 28.31
N PHE A 162 40.45 14.25 28.05
CA PHE A 162 39.60 13.79 26.96
C PHE A 162 38.42 12.94 27.45
N PRO A 163 37.41 13.57 28.07
CA PRO A 163 36.27 12.87 28.69
C PRO A 163 35.42 12.08 27.68
N LEU A 164 35.37 12.49 26.41
CA LEU A 164 34.62 11.78 25.37
C LEU A 164 35.30 10.47 24.96
N LEU A 165 36.63 10.46 24.93
CA LEU A 165 37.42 9.26 24.64
C LEU A 165 37.34 8.26 25.80
N ASN A 166 37.37 8.77 27.04
CA ASN A 166 37.21 7.96 28.24
C ASN A 166 35.80 7.32 28.31
N ALA A 167 34.75 8.09 27.98
CA ALA A 167 33.39 7.57 27.87
C ALA A 167 33.24 6.51 26.77
N ALA A 168 33.95 6.64 25.64
CA ALA A 168 33.91 5.65 24.56
C ALA A 168 34.61 4.32 24.94
N LEU A 169 35.71 4.39 25.68
CA LEU A 169 36.46 3.22 26.15
C LEU A 169 35.76 2.45 27.28
N LEU A 170 34.94 3.11 28.08
CA LEU A 170 34.13 2.46 29.12
C LEU A 170 32.93 1.67 28.56
N TRP A 171 32.62 1.84 27.28
CA TRP A 171 31.46 1.24 26.60
C TRP A 171 31.85 0.22 25.51
N SER A 172 33.15 -0.07 25.35
CA SER A 172 33.71 -1.08 24.46
C SER A 172 34.21 -2.29 25.24
#